data_AF-A0A256B7V8-F1
#
_entry.id   AF-A0A256B7V8-F1
#
_cell.length_a   1.000
_cell.length_b   1.000
_cell.length_c   1.000
_cell.angle_alpha   90.00
_cell.angle_beta   90.00
_cell.angle_gamma   90.00
#
_symmetry.space_group_name_H-M   'P 1'
#
loop_
_entity.id
_entity.type
_entity.pdbx_description
1 polymer ?
#
loop_
_entity_poly.entity_id
_entity_poly.type
_entity_poly.pdbx_seq_one_letter_code
_entity_poly.pdbx_strand_id
1 'polypeptide(L)'
;MPKLPKSKYDPIRKLKIIFSGLHFAVSDFSVAYKLALSVPLFILTFILQQWIDVTLILLATGMMLVAELLNSAIEILCDFVQPQEDRRIGIIKDIAAAAAGISIFVWAATLILEASHLWQMIIKLQLAGQ
;
A
#
# COMPACT_ATOMS: atom_id res chain seq x y z
N MET A 1 21.87 -9.68 -38.00
CA MET A 1 21.24 -9.52 -36.67
C MET A 1 19.73 -9.57 -36.82
N PRO A 2 19.01 -10.47 -36.11
CA PRO A 2 17.55 -10.49 -36.15
C PRO A 2 17.01 -9.21 -35.49
N LYS A 3 16.13 -8.50 -36.19
CA LYS A 3 15.49 -7.28 -35.68
C LYS A 3 14.47 -7.69 -34.63
N LEU A 4 14.67 -7.24 -33.38
CA LEU A 4 13.68 -7.42 -32.31
C LEU A 4 12.31 -6.87 -32.77
N PRO A 5 11.21 -7.61 -32.58
CA PRO A 5 9.89 -7.14 -32.97
C PRO A 5 9.58 -5.83 -32.22
N LYS A 6 9.27 -4.77 -32.97
CA LYS A 6 8.86 -3.48 -32.39
C LYS A 6 7.51 -3.68 -31.71
N SER A 7 7.53 -3.84 -30.39
CA SER A 7 6.33 -3.84 -29.55
C SER A 7 5.60 -2.52 -29.76
N LYS A 8 4.37 -2.58 -30.28
CA LYS A 8 3.50 -1.41 -30.47
C LYS A 8 3.11 -0.92 -29.07
N TYR A 9 3.58 0.26 -28.69
CA TYR A 9 3.26 0.86 -27.40
C TYR A 9 1.76 1.20 -27.33
N ASP A 10 1.03 0.54 -26.42
CA ASP A 10 -0.40 0.74 -26.19
C ASP A 10 -0.62 1.16 -24.71
N PRO A 11 -0.85 2.46 -24.44
CA PRO A 11 -1.07 2.98 -23.10
C PRO A 11 -2.28 2.37 -22.40
N ILE A 12 -3.36 2.13 -23.15
CA ILE A 12 -4.63 1.62 -22.60
C ILE A 12 -4.44 0.18 -22.13
N ARG A 13 -3.70 -0.61 -22.91
CA ARG A 13 -3.35 -1.99 -22.51
C ARG A 13 -2.52 -2.01 -21.23
N LYS A 14 -1.55 -1.09 -21.06
CA LYS A 14 -0.79 -0.97 -19.80
C LYS A 14 -1.65 -0.61 -18.62
N LEU A 15 -2.55 0.36 -18.79
CA LEU A 15 -3.47 0.79 -17.73
C LEU A 15 -4.38 -0.35 -17.29
N LYS A 16 -4.91 -1.15 -18.23
CA LYS A 16 -5.72 -2.33 -17.94
C LYS A 16 -4.95 -3.39 -17.13
N ILE A 17 -3.67 -3.60 -17.44
CA ILE A 17 -2.81 -4.54 -16.71
C ILE A 17 -2.62 -4.06 -15.26
N ILE A 18 -2.35 -2.76 -15.06
CA ILE A 18 -2.21 -2.15 -13.73
C ILE A 18 -3.49 -2.35 -12.91
N PHE A 19 -4.65 -2.03 -13.48
CA PHE A 19 -5.93 -2.22 -12.78
C PHE A 19 -6.25 -3.67 -12.48
N SER A 20 -5.91 -4.61 -13.37
CA SER A 20 -6.10 -6.04 -13.10
C SER A 20 -5.24 -6.53 -11.94
N GLY A 21 -3.98 -6.10 -11.86
CA GLY A 21 -3.09 -6.43 -10.75
C GLY A 21 -3.53 -5.79 -9.44
N LEU A 22 -3.98 -4.53 -9.49
CA LEU A 22 -4.49 -3.82 -8.33
C LEU A 22 -5.79 -4.45 -7.80
N HIS A 23 -6.71 -4.84 -8.68
CA HIS A 23 -7.95 -5.51 -8.28
C HIS A 23 -7.67 -6.85 -7.58
N PHE A 24 -6.71 -7.63 -8.09
CA PHE A 24 -6.30 -8.88 -7.46
C PHE A 24 -5.80 -8.64 -6.03
N ALA A 25 -4.94 -7.65 -5.83
CA ALA A 25 -4.39 -7.34 -4.51
C ALA A 25 -5.40 -6.69 -3.56
N VAL A 26 -6.30 -5.83 -4.04
CA VAL A 26 -7.35 -5.21 -3.19
C VAL A 26 -8.42 -6.23 -2.79
N SER A 27 -8.56 -7.32 -3.54
CA SER A 27 -9.44 -8.42 -3.19
C SER A 27 -8.91 -9.23 -2.01
N ASP A 28 -7.62 -9.12 -1.68
CA ASP A 28 -7.07 -9.68 -0.46
C ASP A 28 -7.56 -8.89 0.75
N PHE A 29 -8.20 -9.61 1.68
CA PHE A 29 -8.75 -9.02 2.91
C PHE A 29 -7.69 -8.21 3.68
N SER A 30 -6.43 -8.68 3.67
CA SER A 30 -5.27 -8.00 4.26
C SER A 30 -5.09 -6.56 3.75
N VAL A 31 -5.27 -6.35 2.45
CA VAL A 31 -5.12 -5.03 1.82
C VAL A 31 -6.39 -4.20 1.99
N ALA A 32 -7.56 -4.84 1.85
CA ALA A 32 -8.86 -4.20 1.92
C ALA A 32 -9.09 -3.45 3.24
N TYR A 33 -8.78 -4.07 4.39
CA TYR A 33 -8.99 -3.42 5.69
C TYR A 33 -8.03 -2.23 5.89
N LYS A 34 -6.77 -2.32 5.41
CA LYS A 34 -5.78 -1.23 5.54
C LYS A 34 -6.23 -0.01 4.73
N LEU A 35 -6.80 -0.24 3.55
CA LEU A 35 -7.42 0.83 2.76
C LEU A 35 -8.66 1.40 3.46
N ALA A 36 -9.53 0.55 3.98
CA ALA A 36 -10.73 0.99 4.70
C ALA A 36 -10.39 1.86 5.93
N LEU A 37 -9.27 1.61 6.60
CA LEU A 37 -8.78 2.45 7.71
C LEU A 37 -8.13 3.76 7.24
N SER A 38 -7.46 3.76 6.08
CA SER A 38 -6.75 4.95 5.58
C SER A 38 -7.70 5.99 4.96
N VAL A 39 -8.76 5.54 4.28
CA VAL A 39 -9.68 6.41 3.53
C VAL A 39 -10.40 7.45 4.41
N PRO A 40 -10.98 7.11 5.58
CA PRO A 40 -11.64 8.09 6.44
C PRO A 40 -10.69 9.18 6.95
N LEU A 41 -9.47 8.80 7.36
CA LEU A 41 -8.46 9.76 7.81
C LEU A 41 -8.00 10.67 6.68
N PHE A 42 -7.83 10.12 5.48
CA PHE A 42 -7.51 10.90 4.29
C PHE A 42 -8.61 11.93 3.96
N ILE A 43 -9.89 11.51 3.98
CA ILE A 43 -11.01 12.42 3.71
C ILE A 43 -11.07 13.53 4.77
N LEU A 44 -10.91 13.18 6.05
CA LEU A 44 -10.98 14.13 7.15
C LEU A 44 -9.85 15.17 7.10
N THR A 45 -8.60 14.73 6.92
CA THR A 45 -7.43 15.63 6.75
C THR A 45 -7.56 16.52 5.51
N PHE A 46 -8.11 15.99 4.42
CA PHE A 46 -8.35 16.74 3.19
C PHE A 46 -9.39 17.86 3.40
N ILE A 47 -10.50 17.57 4.07
CA ILE A 47 -11.54 18.56 4.40
C ILE A 47 -10.96 19.67 5.30
N LEU A 48 -10.06 19.31 6.22
CA LEU A 48 -9.40 20.24 7.14
C LEU A 48 -8.20 20.98 6.52
N GLN A 49 -7.98 20.80 5.21
CA GLN A 49 -6.91 21.43 4.41
C GLN A 49 -5.50 21.24 4.99
N GLN A 50 -5.26 20.13 5.71
CA GLN A 50 -3.95 19.77 6.24
C GLN A 50 -3.12 19.06 5.17
N TRP A 51 -2.58 19.82 4.22
CA TRP A 51 -1.90 19.26 3.03
C TRP A 51 -0.67 18.40 3.36
N ILE A 52 0.02 18.69 4.47
CA ILE A 52 1.15 17.89 4.95
C ILE A 52 0.65 16.51 5.39
N ASP A 53 -0.36 16.48 6.26
CA ASP A 53 -0.98 15.24 6.77
C ASP A 53 -1.57 14.39 5.64
N VAL A 54 -2.25 15.03 4.67
CA VAL A 54 -2.76 14.37 3.45
C VAL A 54 -1.64 13.69 2.67
N THR A 55 -0.50 14.38 2.49
CA THR A 55 0.65 13.84 1.75
C THR A 55 1.30 12.68 2.50
N LEU A 56 1.40 12.76 3.83
CA LEU A 56 1.94 11.69 4.67
C LEU A 56 1.06 10.44 4.64
N ILE A 57 -0.26 10.60 4.79
CA ILE A 57 -1.22 9.48 4.70
C ILE A 57 -1.15 8.82 3.31
N LEU A 58 -1.11 9.62 2.24
CA LEU A 58 -1.03 9.12 0.88
C LEU A 58 0.27 8.34 0.65
N LEU A 59 1.41 8.89 1.06
CA LEU A 59 2.72 8.27 0.89
C LEU A 59 2.83 6.98 1.70
N ALA A 60 2.44 7.01 2.98
CA ALA A 60 2.48 5.86 3.86
C ALA A 60 1.58 4.72 3.36
N THR A 61 0.35 5.05 2.94
CA THR A 61 -0.60 4.07 2.38
C THR A 61 -0.09 3.51 1.06
N GLY A 62 0.44 4.36 0.18
CA GLY A 62 1.03 3.93 -1.10
C GLY A 62 2.23 3.00 -0.92
N MET A 63 3.15 3.33 0.00
CA MET A 63 4.31 2.49 0.33
C MET A 63 3.91 1.14 0.94
N MET A 64 2.91 1.13 1.82
CA MET A 64 2.36 -0.09 2.39
C MET A 64 1.73 -0.99 1.30
N LEU A 65 0.95 -0.41 0.39
CA LEU A 65 0.38 -1.15 -0.75
C LEU A 65 1.44 -1.76 -1.65
N VAL A 66 2.47 -0.98 -2.02
CA VAL A 66 3.57 -1.46 -2.86
C VAL A 66 4.30 -2.61 -2.20
N ALA A 67 4.54 -2.53 -0.88
CA ALA A 67 5.24 -3.59 -0.16
C ALA A 67 4.42 -4.90 -0.09
N GLU A 68 3.11 -4.83 0.18
CA GLU A 68 2.22 -6.00 0.13
C GLU A 68 2.17 -6.62 -1.26
N LEU A 69 2.01 -5.79 -2.31
CA LEU A 69 1.99 -6.24 -3.70
C LEU A 69 3.28 -6.97 -4.09
N LEU A 70 4.44 -6.44 -3.66
CA LEU A 70 5.72 -7.08 -3.89
C LEU A 70 5.86 -8.37 -3.09
N ASN A 71 5.39 -8.43 -1.84
CA ASN A 71 5.38 -9.66 -1.06
C ASN A 71 4.60 -10.77 -1.77
N SER A 72 3.34 -10.51 -2.15
CA SER A 72 2.49 -11.48 -2.85
C SER A 72 3.08 -11.89 -4.20
N ALA A 73 3.68 -10.95 -4.95
CA ALA A 73 4.35 -11.27 -6.20
C ALA A 73 5.57 -12.19 -6.00
N ILE A 74 6.35 -11.97 -4.94
CA ILE A 74 7.49 -12.82 -4.60
C ILE A 74 7.02 -14.20 -4.14
N GLU A 75 5.97 -14.28 -3.32
CA GLU A 75 5.37 -15.55 -2.89
C GLU A 75 4.90 -16.38 -4.10
N ILE A 76 4.11 -15.78 -5.00
CA ILE A 76 3.62 -16.43 -6.22
C ILE A 76 4.78 -16.88 -7.11
N LEU A 77 5.82 -16.06 -7.25
CA LEU A 77 7.01 -16.43 -8.02
C LEU A 77 7.75 -17.63 -7.39
N CYS A 78 7.91 -17.62 -6.07
CA CYS A 78 8.56 -18.70 -5.34
C CYS A 78 7.78 -20.02 -5.47
N ASP A 79 6.45 -19.97 -5.34
CA ASP A 79 5.57 -21.12 -5.50
C ASP A 79 5.59 -21.68 -6.92
N PHE A 80 5.70 -20.80 -7.91
CA PHE A 80 5.83 -21.18 -9.30
C PHE A 80 7.19 -21.85 -9.61
N VAL A 81 8.28 -21.31 -9.06
CA VAL A 81 9.65 -21.80 -9.32
C VAL A 81 9.94 -23.10 -8.56
N GLN A 82 9.47 -23.22 -7.33
CA GLN A 82 9.73 -24.37 -6.47
C GLN A 82 8.45 -24.75 -5.71
N PRO A 83 7.59 -25.60 -6.30
CA PRO A 83 6.31 -26.00 -5.70
C PRO A 83 6.46 -26.93 -4.48
N GLN A 84 7.63 -27.55 -4.29
CA GLN A 84 7.92 -28.39 -3.14
C GLN A 84 8.58 -27.56 -2.04
N GLU A 85 8.19 -27.78 -0.79
CA GLU A 85 8.75 -27.09 0.38
C GLU A 85 10.29 -27.20 0.43
N ASP A 86 10.99 -26.06 0.24
CA ASP A 86 12.44 -25.93 0.38
C ASP A 86 12.75 -24.81 1.39
N ARG A 87 13.57 -25.13 2.38
CA ARG A 87 13.94 -24.20 3.46
C ARG A 87 14.55 -22.89 2.95
N ARG A 88 15.26 -22.91 1.82
CA ARG A 88 15.86 -21.70 1.23
C ARG A 88 14.80 -20.76 0.66
N ILE A 89 13.76 -21.32 0.03
CA ILE A 89 12.62 -20.55 -0.45
C ILE A 89 11.83 -19.98 0.73
N GLY A 90 11.68 -20.74 1.81
CA GLY A 90 11.11 -20.26 3.06
C GLY A 90 11.79 -18.98 3.56
N ILE A 91 13.13 -18.96 3.62
CA ILE A 91 13.89 -17.76 4.04
C ILE A 91 13.62 -16.56 3.12
N ILE A 92 13.48 -16.77 1.82
CA ILE A 92 13.20 -15.68 0.86
C ILE A 92 11.80 -15.09 1.12
N LYS A 93 10.80 -15.96 1.31
CA LYS A 93 9.43 -15.55 1.66
C LYS A 93 9.40 -14.82 3.01
N ASP A 94 10.13 -15.31 4.00
CA ASP A 94 10.22 -14.68 5.32
C ASP A 94 10.79 -13.26 5.24
N ILE A 95 11.81 -13.04 4.42
CA ILE A 95 12.39 -11.70 4.20
C ILE A 95 11.39 -10.78 3.48
N ALA A 96 10.67 -11.28 2.47
CA ALA A 96 9.64 -10.51 1.78
C ALA A 96 8.50 -10.12 2.73
N ALA A 97 8.05 -11.06 3.56
CA ALA A 97 7.02 -10.85 4.56
C ALA A 97 7.48 -9.84 5.63
N ALA A 98 8.74 -9.92 6.06
CA ALA A 98 9.33 -8.96 6.99
C ALA A 98 9.38 -7.54 6.40
N ALA A 99 9.74 -7.40 5.12
CA ALA A 99 9.76 -6.10 4.43
C ALA A 99 8.35 -5.48 4.34
N ALA A 100 7.33 -6.28 3.97
CA ALA A 100 5.95 -5.84 4.00
C ALA A 100 5.50 -5.47 5.43
N GLY A 101 5.86 -6.29 6.42
CA GLY A 101 5.57 -6.06 7.84
C GLY A 101 6.11 -4.73 8.36
N ILE A 102 7.36 -4.39 8.03
CA ILE A 102 7.96 -3.08 8.37
C ILE A 102 7.18 -1.93 7.73
N SER A 103 6.79 -2.08 6.45
CA SER A 103 6.00 -1.06 5.75
C SER A 103 4.64 -0.84 6.40
N ILE A 104 3.96 -1.94 6.80
CA ILE A 104 2.69 -1.89 7.53
C ILE A 104 2.87 -1.22 8.90
N PHE A 105 3.95 -1.53 9.62
CA PHE A 105 4.23 -0.90 10.90
C PHE A 105 4.40 0.62 10.77
N VAL A 106 5.17 1.09 9.78
CA VAL A 106 5.35 2.52 9.51
C VAL A 106 4.03 3.18 9.11
N TRP A 107 3.23 2.52 8.28
CA TRP A 107 1.89 2.99 7.91
C TRP A 107 0.98 3.13 9.13
N ALA A 108 0.91 2.12 9.99
CA ALA A 108 0.09 2.15 11.20
C ALA A 108 0.53 3.27 12.15
N ALA A 109 1.84 3.41 12.36
CA ALA A 109 2.39 4.50 13.17
C ALA A 109 2.02 5.88 12.60
N THR A 110 2.11 6.05 11.28
CA THR A 110 1.69 7.28 10.59
C THR A 110 0.22 7.58 10.86
N LEU A 111 -0.68 6.60 10.66
CA LEU A 111 -2.11 6.81 10.91
C LEU A 111 -2.42 7.16 12.36
N ILE A 112 -1.73 6.55 13.33
CA ILE A 112 -1.90 6.87 14.76
C ILE A 112 -1.47 8.31 15.05
N LEU A 113 -0.32 8.73 14.52
CA LEU A 113 0.18 10.10 14.69
C LEU A 113 -0.78 11.12 14.09
N GLU A 114 -1.22 10.91 12.84
CA GLU A 114 -2.16 11.82 12.19
C GLU A 114 -3.53 11.85 12.88
N ALA A 115 -4.04 10.70 13.32
CA ALA A 115 -5.27 10.65 14.11
C ALA A 115 -5.12 11.45 15.43
N SER A 116 -3.96 11.38 16.08
CA SER A 116 -3.68 12.14 17.30
C SER A 116 -3.61 13.65 17.03
N HIS A 117 -2.99 14.08 15.94
CA HIS A 117 -2.93 15.48 15.52
C HIS A 117 -4.33 16.04 15.21
N LEU A 118 -5.12 15.30 14.43
CA LEU A 118 -6.50 15.65 14.12
C LEU A 118 -7.36 15.78 15.37
N TRP A 119 -7.24 14.84 16.31
CA TRP A 119 -7.97 14.87 17.58
C TRP A 119 -7.67 16.13 18.38
N GLN A 120 -6.39 16.50 18.52
CA GLN A 120 -6.01 17.74 19.21
C GLN A 120 -6.56 18.99 18.52
N MET A 121 -6.56 19.01 17.19
CA MET A 121 -7.10 20.14 16.44
C MET A 121 -8.61 20.29 16.62
N ILE A 122 -9.37 19.19 16.59
CA ILE A 122 -10.81 19.20 16.83
C ILE A 122 -11.12 19.75 18.23
N ILE A 123 -10.40 19.31 19.26
CA ILE A 123 -10.56 19.84 20.62
C ILE A 123 -10.31 21.34 20.67
N LYS A 124 -9.24 21.83 20.02
CA LYS A 124 -8.94 23.27 19.98
C LYS A 124 -10.05 24.07 19.30
N LEU A 125 -10.63 23.56 18.22
CA LEU A 125 -11.74 24.21 17.52
C LEU A 125 -13.01 24.27 18.39
N GLN A 126 -13.29 23.24 19.19
CA GLN A 126 -14.42 23.23 20.12
C GLN A 126 -14.23 24.25 21.26
N LEU A 127 -13.00 24.39 21.76
CA LEU A 127 -12.68 25.36 22.82
C LEU A 127 -12.68 26.81 22.30
N ALA A 128 -12.29 27.06 21.05
CA ALA A 128 -12.30 28.40 20.45
C ALA A 128 -13.70 28.88 20.04
N GLY A 129 -14.67 27.96 19.95
CA GLY A 129 -16.07 28.27 19.66
C GLY A 129 -16.93 28.56 20.90
N GLN A 130 -16.35 28.46 22.11
CA GLN A 130 -16.96 28.90 23.37
C GLN A 130 -16.43 30.28 23.77
#